data_AF-A0AAD9GN97-F1
#
_entry.id   AF-A0AAD9GN97-F1
#
_cell.length_a   1.000
_cell.length_b   1.000
_cell.length_c   1.000
_cell.angle_alpha   90.00
_cell.angle_beta   90.00
_cell.angle_gamma   90.00
#
_symmetry.space_group_name_H-M   'P 1'
#
loop_
_entity.id
_entity.type
_entity.pdbx_description
1 polymer ?
#
loop_
_entity_poly.entity_id
_entity_poly.type
_entity_poly.pdbx_seq_one_letter_code
_entity_poly.pdbx_strand_id
1 'polypeptide(L)'
;MLCQTHRQKTELGLAEYTETDVKQVLNEISRNSGTRFFKTFKMKRGRRYRDFLDYHWDGIKGSSCTYCTNLTIPERRFVRSKLREFEKIRANYKAVYRPLKAAMESKLQFARFVPRPRRVRNEDYVQPYEGLVAGITADGILCGLYFVTGAFYYG
;
A
#
# COMPACT_ATOMS: atom_id res chain seq x y z
N MET A 1 10.29 -23.38 -21.64
CA MET A 1 10.56 -23.67 -20.22
C MET A 1 9.70 -22.71 -19.40
N LEU A 2 8.42 -23.05 -19.19
CA LEU A 2 7.45 -22.23 -18.48
C LEU A 2 7.54 -22.57 -16.99
N CYS A 3 7.88 -21.56 -16.18
CA CYS A 3 8.09 -21.66 -14.75
C CYS A 3 6.94 -22.40 -14.04
N GLN A 4 7.31 -23.48 -13.38
CA GLN A 4 6.47 -24.42 -12.64
C GLN A 4 5.81 -23.81 -11.37
N THR A 5 5.88 -22.50 -11.16
CA THR A 5 5.37 -21.83 -9.95
C THR A 5 3.86 -21.60 -9.93
N HIS A 6 3.15 -21.80 -11.04
CA HIS A 6 1.68 -21.73 -11.06
C HIS A 6 0.99 -23.05 -10.72
N ARG A 7 1.72 -24.16 -10.61
CA ARG A 7 1.15 -25.52 -10.54
C ARG A 7 1.11 -26.16 -9.15
N GLN A 8 1.39 -25.42 -8.09
CA GLN A 8 1.33 -25.92 -6.70
C GLN A 8 0.27 -25.25 -5.82
N LYS A 9 -0.56 -24.33 -6.36
CA LYS A 9 -1.67 -23.74 -5.61
C LYS A 9 -2.95 -24.61 -5.58
N THR A 10 -2.87 -25.86 -6.07
CA THR A 10 -4.05 -26.72 -6.28
C THR A 10 -4.10 -27.93 -5.34
N GLU A 11 -3.43 -27.89 -4.18
CA GLU A 11 -3.46 -29.01 -3.20
C GLU A 11 -4.25 -28.71 -1.91
N LEU A 12 -4.94 -27.56 -1.81
CA LEU A 12 -5.74 -27.24 -0.61
C LEU A 12 -7.21 -26.83 -0.86
N GLY A 13 -7.69 -26.81 -2.11
CA GLY A 13 -9.11 -26.53 -2.39
C GLY A 13 -9.62 -25.19 -1.85
N LEU A 14 -8.73 -24.23 -1.61
CA LEU A 14 -9.10 -22.91 -1.08
C LEU A 14 -9.67 -22.06 -2.21
N ALA A 15 -10.87 -21.51 -1.99
CA ALA A 15 -11.60 -20.75 -2.99
C ALA A 15 -10.81 -19.49 -3.41
N GLU A 16 -10.62 -19.31 -4.71
CA GLU A 16 -10.19 -18.03 -5.27
C GLU A 16 -11.44 -17.14 -5.35
N TYR A 17 -11.55 -16.16 -4.45
CA TYR A 17 -12.68 -15.24 -4.45
C TYR A 17 -12.55 -14.29 -5.62
N THR A 18 -13.67 -13.85 -6.21
CA THR A 18 -13.64 -12.77 -7.18
C THR A 18 -13.72 -11.40 -6.49
N GLU A 19 -13.25 -10.34 -7.15
CA GLU A 19 -13.44 -8.97 -6.65
C GLU A 19 -14.91 -8.65 -6.40
N THR A 20 -15.82 -9.19 -7.24
CA THR A 20 -17.27 -9.01 -7.10
C THR A 20 -17.80 -9.62 -5.81
N ASP A 21 -17.39 -10.86 -5.49
CA ASP A 21 -17.82 -11.56 -4.27
C ASP A 21 -17.39 -10.78 -3.03
N VAL A 22 -16.12 -10.38 -2.99
CA VAL A 22 -15.56 -9.62 -1.88
C VAL A 22 -16.26 -8.28 -1.73
N LYS A 23 -16.46 -7.57 -2.85
CA LYS A 23 -17.13 -6.27 -2.85
C LYS A 23 -18.55 -6.39 -2.32
N GLN A 24 -19.28 -7.43 -2.70
CA GLN A 24 -20.63 -7.69 -2.23
C GLN A 24 -20.64 -7.93 -0.72
N VAL A 25 -19.86 -8.89 -0.22
CA VAL A 25 -19.81 -9.24 1.21
C VAL A 25 -19.42 -8.02 2.07
N LEU A 26 -18.40 -7.28 1.66
CA LEU A 26 -17.99 -6.08 2.39
C LEU A 26 -19.11 -5.02 2.40
N ASN A 27 -19.83 -4.85 1.29
CA ASN A 27 -20.97 -3.91 1.23
C ASN A 27 -22.15 -4.36 2.10
N GLU A 28 -22.36 -5.66 2.30
CA GLU A 28 -23.36 -6.22 3.21
C GLU A 28 -22.98 -5.97 4.68
N ILE A 29 -21.71 -6.19 5.06
CA ILE A 29 -21.21 -5.92 6.42
C ILE A 29 -21.35 -4.43 6.77
N SER A 30 -20.96 -3.57 5.85
CA SER A 30 -21.05 -2.12 6.02
C SER A 30 -21.29 -1.46 4.68
N ARG A 31 -22.35 -0.64 4.62
CA ARG A 31 -22.75 0.07 3.41
C ARG A 31 -21.56 0.71 2.69
N ASN A 32 -21.39 0.37 1.41
CA ASN A 32 -20.35 0.86 0.52
C ASN A 32 -18.90 0.51 0.91
N SER A 33 -18.65 -0.32 1.92
CA SER A 33 -17.28 -0.59 2.37
C SER A 33 -16.46 -1.35 1.33
N GLY A 34 -17.06 -2.33 0.64
CA GLY A 34 -16.44 -3.05 -0.49
C GLY A 34 -16.16 -2.14 -1.67
N THR A 35 -17.14 -1.29 -2.04
CA THR A 35 -16.94 -0.28 -3.09
C THR A 35 -15.79 0.66 -2.77
N ARG A 36 -15.57 0.98 -1.49
CA ARG A 36 -14.45 1.81 -1.03
C ARG A 36 -13.13 1.05 -0.98
N PHE A 37 -13.14 -0.24 -0.62
CA PHE A 37 -11.96 -1.10 -0.59
C PHE A 37 -11.29 -1.21 -1.97
N PHE A 38 -12.09 -1.43 -3.02
CA PHE A 38 -11.59 -1.56 -4.39
C PHE A 38 -11.39 -0.23 -5.14
N LYS A 39 -11.75 0.90 -4.51
CA LYS A 39 -11.62 2.21 -5.13
C LYS A 39 -10.15 2.62 -5.25
N THR A 40 -9.75 3.08 -6.43
CA THR A 40 -8.46 3.77 -6.60
C THR A 40 -8.56 5.20 -6.06
N PHE A 41 -7.75 5.52 -5.06
CA PHE A 41 -7.77 6.83 -4.42
C PHE A 41 -6.73 7.76 -5.05
N LYS A 42 -7.19 8.80 -5.76
CA LYS A 42 -6.32 9.91 -6.18
C LYS A 42 -6.20 10.93 -5.06
N MET A 43 -5.29 10.71 -4.11
CA MET A 43 -5.04 11.70 -3.05
C MET A 43 -4.22 12.87 -3.60
N LYS A 44 -4.83 14.06 -3.74
CA LYS A 44 -4.08 15.31 -3.93
C LYS A 44 -3.32 15.61 -2.63
N ARG A 45 -2.02 15.31 -2.60
CA ARG A 45 -1.10 15.64 -1.50
C ARG A 45 -0.16 16.77 -1.97
N GLY A 46 0.16 17.69 -1.05
CA GLY A 46 0.95 18.91 -1.38
C GLY A 46 2.39 18.62 -1.80
N ARG A 47 3.16 19.66 -2.15
CA ARG A 47 4.51 19.59 -2.76
C ARG A 47 5.63 19.00 -1.88
N ARG A 48 5.36 18.41 -0.72
CA ARG A 48 6.41 17.87 0.17
C ARG A 48 6.76 16.44 -0.25
N TYR A 49 8.05 16.15 -0.44
CA TYR A 49 8.57 14.78 -0.53
C TYR A 49 8.28 14.08 0.79
N ARG A 50 7.53 12.97 0.75
CA ARG A 50 7.15 12.24 1.96
C ARG A 50 7.32 10.75 1.73
N ASP A 51 7.96 10.06 2.66
CA ASP A 51 8.24 8.63 2.60
C ASP A 51 7.04 7.78 3.07
N PHE A 52 5.99 7.73 2.26
CA PHE A 52 4.72 7.12 2.66
C PHE A 52 4.43 5.84 1.90
N LEU A 53 4.01 4.79 2.63
CA LEU A 53 3.68 3.49 2.07
C LEU A 53 2.72 3.58 0.86
N ASP A 54 1.74 4.48 0.89
CA ASP A 54 0.77 4.65 -0.21
C ASP A 54 1.40 5.10 -1.53
N TYR A 55 2.49 5.88 -1.48
CA TYR A 55 3.25 6.24 -2.68
C TYR A 55 4.00 5.06 -3.28
N HIS A 56 4.42 4.13 -2.42
CA HIS A 56 5.15 2.95 -2.86
C HIS A 56 4.20 1.83 -3.28
N TRP A 57 3.10 1.60 -2.55
CA TRP A 57 2.30 0.36 -2.60
C TRP A 57 1.97 -0.08 -4.03
N ASP A 58 1.27 0.76 -4.79
CA ASP A 58 0.87 0.44 -6.17
C ASP A 58 2.06 0.45 -7.16
N GLY A 59 3.11 1.20 -6.84
CA GLY A 59 4.32 1.32 -7.64
C GLY A 59 5.35 0.20 -7.42
N ILE A 60 5.24 -0.59 -6.35
CA ILE A 60 6.16 -1.70 -6.07
C ILE A 60 5.84 -2.85 -7.02
N LYS A 61 6.82 -3.23 -7.85
CA LYS A 61 6.79 -4.40 -8.72
C LYS A 61 8.10 -5.17 -8.57
N GLY A 62 8.06 -6.25 -7.79
CA GLY A 62 9.25 -7.02 -7.44
C GLY A 62 10.30 -6.15 -6.74
N SER A 63 11.48 -6.01 -7.37
CA SER A 63 12.60 -5.19 -6.88
C SER A 63 12.55 -3.72 -7.32
N SER A 64 11.51 -3.30 -8.06
CA SER A 64 11.34 -1.93 -8.54
C SER A 64 10.24 -1.19 -7.77
N CYS A 65 10.34 0.14 -7.73
CA CYS A 65 9.31 1.02 -7.18
C CYS A 65 9.22 2.29 -8.02
N THR A 66 8.08 2.51 -8.68
CA THR A 66 7.86 3.68 -9.55
C THR A 66 8.07 4.99 -8.81
N TYR A 67 7.65 5.11 -7.54
CA TYR A 67 7.90 6.32 -6.76
C TYR A 67 9.39 6.55 -6.54
N CYS A 68 10.14 5.53 -6.12
CA CYS A 68 11.59 5.63 -5.93
C CYS A 68 12.35 5.98 -7.22
N THR A 69 11.88 5.50 -8.37
CA THR A 69 12.44 5.83 -9.69
C THR A 69 12.11 7.26 -10.09
N ASN A 70 10.87 7.70 -9.84
CA ASN A 70 10.38 9.04 -10.15
C ASN A 70 10.81 10.10 -9.12
N LEU A 71 11.52 9.72 -8.06
CA LEU A 71 12.35 10.64 -7.28
C LEU A 71 13.49 11.11 -8.20
N THR A 72 13.15 11.97 -9.14
CA THR A 72 14.12 12.65 -10.00
C THR A 72 14.94 13.58 -9.13
N ILE A 73 16.24 13.60 -9.39
CA ILE A 73 17.14 14.59 -8.82
C ILE A 73 16.65 15.95 -9.35
N PRO A 74 16.24 16.91 -8.51
CA PRO A 74 15.93 18.24 -9.01
C PRO A 74 17.20 18.82 -9.61
N GLU A 75 17.19 19.13 -10.91
CA GLU A 75 18.33 19.72 -11.64
C GLU A 75 18.73 21.13 -11.16
N ARG A 76 18.14 21.64 -10.07
CA ARG A 76 18.44 22.98 -9.57
C ARG A 76 18.63 22.96 -8.06
N ARG A 77 19.90 23.15 -7.68
CA ARG A 77 20.47 23.32 -6.33
C ARG A 77 20.58 22.03 -5.51
N PHE A 78 21.75 21.41 -5.62
CA PHE A 78 22.28 20.35 -4.77
C PHE A 78 22.34 20.77 -3.29
N VAL A 79 21.20 20.77 -2.61
CA VAL A 79 21.20 20.77 -1.15
C VAL A 79 21.43 19.32 -0.72
N ARG A 80 22.61 19.02 -0.18
CA ARG A 80 23.02 17.67 0.29
C ARG A 80 21.96 16.99 1.17
N SER A 81 21.16 17.77 1.91
CA SER A 81 20.03 17.27 2.72
C SER A 81 18.97 16.54 1.89
N LYS A 82 18.66 16.99 0.67
CA LYS A 82 17.65 16.37 -0.21
C LYS A 82 18.10 15.02 -0.76
N LEU A 83 19.39 14.89 -1.09
CA LEU A 83 19.96 13.60 -1.51
C LEU A 83 19.89 12.57 -0.38
N ARG A 84 20.27 12.97 0.85
CA ARG A 84 20.14 12.12 2.03
C ARG A 84 18.69 11.70 2.30
N GLU A 85 17.72 12.61 2.09
CA GLU A 85 16.30 12.26 2.18
C GLU A 85 15.89 11.19 1.16
N PHE A 86 16.34 11.30 -0.10
CA PHE A 86 16.04 10.30 -1.13
C PHE A 86 16.69 8.94 -0.85
N GLU A 87 17.91 8.94 -0.33
CA GLU A 87 18.59 7.72 0.12
C GLU A 87 17.81 7.05 1.25
N LYS A 88 17.34 7.81 2.24
CA LYS A 88 16.49 7.30 3.32
C LYS A 88 15.20 6.68 2.78
N ILE A 89 14.50 7.36 1.86
CA ILE A 89 13.29 6.82 1.22
C ILE A 89 13.59 5.49 0.52
N ARG A 90 14.68 5.42 -0.25
CA ARG A 90 15.08 4.19 -0.96
C ARG A 90 15.45 3.07 0.02
N ALA A 91 16.13 3.40 1.11
CA ALA A 91 16.48 2.43 2.16
C ALA A 91 15.22 1.86 2.82
N ASN A 92 14.28 2.73 3.21
CA ASN A 92 13.03 2.34 3.85
C ASN A 92 12.13 1.52 2.91
N TYR A 93 12.03 1.90 1.63
CA TYR A 93 11.40 1.08 0.60
C TYR A 93 11.95 -0.35 0.58
N LYS A 94 13.28 -0.50 0.54
CA LYS A 94 13.93 -1.82 0.47
C LYS A 94 13.75 -2.64 1.74
N ALA A 95 13.85 -1.99 2.90
CA ALA A 95 13.87 -2.65 4.21
C ALA A 95 12.49 -2.96 4.77
N VAL A 96 11.48 -2.13 4.47
CA VAL A 96 10.16 -2.21 5.11
C VAL A 96 9.08 -2.47 4.07
N TYR A 97 8.90 -1.56 3.11
CA TYR A 97 7.70 -1.58 2.25
C TYR A 97 7.68 -2.75 1.27
N ARG A 98 8.84 -3.07 0.67
CA ARG A 98 8.97 -4.21 -0.24
C ARG A 98 8.69 -5.55 0.45
N PRO A 99 9.39 -5.92 1.55
CA PRO A 99 9.12 -7.20 2.21
C PRO A 99 7.71 -7.25 2.80
N LEU A 100 7.18 -6.14 3.32
CA LEU A 100 5.79 -6.07 3.78
C LEU A 100 4.80 -6.39 2.66
N LYS A 101 4.93 -5.74 1.50
CA LYS A 101 4.04 -6.01 0.36
C LYS A 101 4.12 -7.47 -0.08
N ALA A 102 5.34 -8.01 -0.21
CA ALA A 102 5.54 -9.41 -0.56
C ALA A 102 4.89 -10.37 0.46
N ALA A 103 5.03 -10.09 1.77
CA ALA A 103 4.42 -10.89 2.82
C ALA A 103 2.88 -10.85 2.75
N MET A 104 2.29 -9.66 2.54
CA MET A 104 0.85 -9.48 2.42
C MET A 104 0.31 -10.18 1.16
N GLU A 105 0.92 -9.96 -0.01
CA GLU A 105 0.51 -10.59 -1.28
C GLU A 105 0.71 -12.12 -1.29
N SER A 106 1.65 -12.64 -0.49
CA SER A 106 1.84 -14.10 -0.36
C SER A 106 0.74 -14.80 0.42
N LYS A 107 0.10 -14.10 1.37
CA LYS A 107 -0.89 -14.66 2.31
C LYS A 107 -2.32 -14.21 2.04
N LEU A 108 -2.50 -13.11 1.33
CA LEU A 108 -3.80 -12.46 1.16
C LEU A 108 -4.14 -12.31 -0.33
N GLN A 109 -5.37 -12.67 -0.67
CA GLN A 109 -6.03 -12.23 -1.89
C GLN A 109 -6.42 -10.75 -1.75
N PHE A 110 -6.38 -10.01 -2.85
CA PHE A 110 -6.77 -8.59 -2.89
C PHE A 110 -6.04 -7.69 -1.88
N ALA A 111 -4.75 -7.94 -1.62
CA ALA A 111 -3.94 -7.10 -0.74
C ALA A 111 -3.83 -5.66 -1.29
N ARG A 112 -4.45 -4.70 -0.61
CA ARG A 112 -4.55 -3.30 -1.04
C ARG A 112 -4.31 -2.33 0.10
N PHE A 113 -3.71 -1.20 -0.25
CA PHE A 113 -3.71 -0.03 0.62
C PHE A 113 -5.03 0.74 0.46
N VAL A 114 -5.73 0.95 1.57
CA VAL A 114 -6.97 1.69 1.69
C VAL A 114 -6.73 2.91 2.56
N PRO A 115 -6.67 4.13 1.99
CA PRO A 115 -6.51 5.34 2.78
C PRO A 115 -7.75 5.55 3.67
N ARG A 116 -7.53 6.03 4.90
CA ARG A 116 -8.61 6.52 5.74
C ARG A 116 -9.32 7.66 4.97
N PRO A 117 -10.66 7.64 4.92
CA PRO A 117 -11.41 8.73 4.32
C PRO A 117 -11.08 10.04 5.03
N ARG A 118 -10.87 11.11 4.26
CA ARG A 118 -10.78 12.46 4.82
C ARG A 118 -12.06 12.73 5.62
N ARG A 119 -11.93 13.01 6.92
CA ARG A 119 -13.03 13.56 7.69
C ARG A 119 -13.34 14.97 7.17
N VAL A 120 -14.63 15.30 7.13
CA VAL A 120 -15.11 16.65 6.81
C VAL A 120 -14.83 17.53 8.03
N ARG A 121 -14.17 18.67 7.79
CA ARG A 121 -13.89 19.84 8.67
C ARG A 121 -14.20 19.67 10.18
N ASN A 122 -13.15 19.77 11.00
CA ASN A 122 -13.09 20.18 12.43
C ASN A 122 -12.13 19.37 13.32
N GLU A 123 -11.28 18.52 12.76
CA GLU A 123 -10.11 17.98 13.47
C GLU A 123 -8.85 18.51 12.77
N ASP A 124 -8.19 19.49 13.37
CA ASP A 124 -7.00 20.20 12.83
C ASP A 124 -5.76 19.31 12.64
N TYR A 125 -5.88 18.02 12.89
CA TYR A 125 -4.84 17.03 12.65
C TYR A 125 -5.40 15.88 11.81
N VAL A 126 -5.61 16.12 10.52
CA VAL A 126 -5.63 15.01 9.55
C VAL A 126 -4.23 14.43 9.51
N GLN A 127 -3.97 13.41 10.33
CA GLN A 127 -2.73 12.65 10.22
C GLN A 127 -2.71 12.03 8.82
N PRO A 128 -1.75 12.40 7.96
CA PRO A 128 -1.67 11.93 6.57
C PRO A 128 -1.39 10.42 6.45
N TYR A 129 -1.28 9.76 7.60
CA TYR A 129 -0.72 8.43 7.80
C TYR A 129 -1.76 7.35 7.98
N GLU A 130 -3.01 7.71 8.24
CA GLU A 130 -4.02 6.76 8.63
C GLU A 130 -4.51 5.98 7.41
N GLY A 131 -4.01 4.77 7.22
CA GLY A 131 -4.38 3.90 6.12
C GLY A 131 -4.24 2.45 6.51
N LEU A 132 -5.09 1.63 5.93
CA LEU A 132 -5.16 0.20 6.18
C LEU A 132 -4.53 -0.52 4.99
N VAL A 133 -3.51 -1.33 5.20
CA VAL A 133 -3.21 -2.39 4.23
C VAL A 133 -4.05 -3.58 4.61
N ALA A 134 -4.99 -3.97 3.76
CA ALA A 134 -5.87 -5.09 4.03
C ALA A 134 -6.02 -6.01 2.82
N GLY A 135 -6.39 -7.25 3.09
CA GLY A 135 -6.65 -8.28 2.12
C GLY A 135 -7.40 -9.43 2.79
N ILE A 136 -7.66 -10.49 2.03
CA ILE A 136 -8.52 -11.59 2.47
C ILE A 136 -7.69 -12.86 2.46
N THR A 137 -7.70 -13.59 3.57
CA THR A 137 -7.04 -14.89 3.64
C THR A 137 -7.74 -15.89 2.71
N ALA A 138 -7.09 -17.00 2.44
CA ALA A 138 -7.70 -18.08 1.67
C ALA A 138 -8.97 -18.67 2.32
N ASP A 139 -9.11 -18.50 3.64
CA ASP A 139 -10.28 -18.92 4.44
C ASP A 139 -11.39 -17.84 4.51
N GLY A 140 -11.24 -16.73 3.77
CA GLY A 140 -12.26 -15.68 3.71
C GLY A 140 -12.19 -14.66 4.86
N ILE A 141 -11.11 -14.64 5.64
CA ILE A 141 -10.95 -13.70 6.75
C ILE A 141 -10.37 -12.39 6.24
N LEU A 142 -11.05 -11.27 6.50
CA LEU A 142 -10.50 -9.94 6.26
C LEU A 142 -9.40 -9.64 7.28
N CYS A 143 -8.15 -9.51 6.82
CA CYS A 143 -7.01 -9.15 7.65
C CYS A 143 -6.45 -7.80 7.20
N GLY A 144 -5.96 -7.00 8.14
CA GLY A 144 -5.29 -5.77 7.79
C GLY A 144 -4.38 -5.20 8.89
N LEU A 145 -3.40 -4.43 8.44
CA LEU A 145 -2.45 -3.69 9.27
C LEU A 145 -2.71 -2.21 9.10
N TYR A 146 -2.98 -1.54 10.22
CA TYR A 146 -3.16 -0.10 10.26
C TYR A 146 -1.80 0.57 10.43
N PHE A 147 -1.46 1.49 9.53
CA PHE A 147 -0.25 2.28 9.64
C PHE A 147 -0.60 3.64 10.21
N VAL A 148 0.14 4.07 11.22
CA VAL A 148 0.02 5.42 11.84
C VAL A 148 1.20 6.31 11.45
N THR A 149 2.26 5.74 10.86
CA THR A 149 3.46 6.48 10.44
C THR A 149 4.11 5.85 9.20
N GLY A 150 4.44 6.66 8.18
CA GLY A 150 5.57 6.36 7.29
C GLY A 150 6.88 6.70 8.02
N ALA A 151 8.03 6.21 7.56
CA ALA A 151 9.31 6.43 8.25
C ALA A 151 9.77 7.90 8.15
N PHE A 152 9.16 8.77 8.95
CA PHE A 152 9.74 10.02 9.39
C PHE A 152 10.06 9.87 10.87
N TYR A 153 11.30 9.46 11.15
CA TYR A 153 11.91 9.80 12.42
C TYR A 153 12.07 11.32 12.46
N TYR A 154 11.29 11.98 13.30
CA TYR A 154 11.73 13.25 13.87
C TYR A 154 12.90 12.90 14.79
N GLY A 155 14.12 13.09 14.28
CA GLY A 155 15.33 13.20 15.06
C GLY A 155 15.86 14.61 14.89
#